data_AF-A0A842TXA7-F1
#
_entry.id   AF-A0A842TXA7-F1
#
_cell.length_a   1.000
_cell.length_b   1.000
_cell.length_c   1.000
_cell.angle_alpha   90.00
_cell.angle_beta   90.00
_cell.angle_gamma   90.00
#
_symmetry.space_group_name_H-M   'P 1'
#
loop_
_entity.id
_entity.type
_entity.pdbx_description
1 polymer ?
#
loop_
_entity_poly.entity_id
_entity_poly.type
_entity_poly.pdbx_seq_one_letter_code
_entity_poly.pdbx_strand_id
1 'polypeptide(L)'
;MEKDRKQLCKDKIRQDQEQEADKKKKKMKPYRGYVDALECFNDLFGDREMTRNQLNKEDSGLYTRLRKEGLLDHVIPEKREQRDWNKIDPLEYFREHYGNGDITRSQLSKEDQRLYGRLLKDGLLDQAIPKKKSRDFGDPLEYFKEHYGNREMRRGQLKKENQRLYVKLKKEGLLDQVIPEKIGVTYRGYASALECFNDLFGDREMTRGQL
;
A
#
# COMPACT_ATOMS: atom_id res chain seq x y z
N MET A 1 -20.04 54.67 -20.56
CA MET A 1 -21.15 53.79 -21.00
C MET A 1 -20.77 52.30 -21.03
N GLU A 2 -19.77 51.87 -21.81
CA GLU A 2 -19.44 50.42 -21.88
C GLU A 2 -18.62 49.91 -20.68
N LYS A 3 -17.74 50.75 -20.12
CA LYS A 3 -16.96 50.43 -18.90
C LYS A 3 -17.85 50.27 -17.66
N ASP A 4 -18.88 51.09 -17.55
CA ASP A 4 -19.82 51.09 -16.40
C ASP A 4 -20.71 49.84 -16.38
N ARG A 5 -21.10 49.35 -17.57
CA ARG A 5 -21.85 48.09 -17.72
C ARG A 5 -21.01 46.85 -17.38
N LYS A 6 -19.72 46.86 -17.74
CA LYS A 6 -18.78 45.79 -17.38
C LYS A 6 -18.51 45.75 -15.88
N GLN A 7 -18.46 46.92 -15.22
CA GLN A 7 -18.30 47.01 -13.77
C GLN A 7 -19.55 46.50 -13.03
N LEU A 8 -20.74 46.95 -13.43
CA LEU A 8 -22.01 46.52 -12.86
C LEU A 8 -22.22 45.00 -12.97
N CYS A 9 -21.77 44.38 -14.07
CA CYS A 9 -21.83 42.94 -14.26
C CYS A 9 -20.90 42.18 -13.30
N LYS A 10 -19.67 42.67 -13.07
CA LYS A 10 -18.74 42.08 -12.10
C LYS A 10 -19.26 42.16 -10.68
N ASP A 11 -19.83 43.29 -10.29
CA ASP A 11 -20.35 43.50 -8.93
C ASP A 11 -21.56 42.60 -8.66
N LYS A 12 -22.43 42.38 -9.67
CA LYS A 12 -23.57 41.47 -9.58
C LYS A 12 -23.13 40.00 -9.47
N ILE A 13 -22.13 39.58 -10.25
CA ILE A 13 -21.51 38.25 -10.14
C ILE A 13 -20.91 38.06 -8.74
N ARG A 14 -20.25 39.08 -8.18
CA ARG A 14 -19.68 39.02 -6.83
C ARG A 14 -20.77 38.86 -5.77
N GLN A 15 -21.86 39.64 -5.86
CA GLN A 15 -23.00 39.54 -4.95
C GLN A 15 -23.69 38.17 -5.02
N ASP A 16 -23.85 37.61 -6.23
CA ASP A 16 -24.45 36.29 -6.40
C ASP A 16 -23.55 35.18 -5.81
N GLN A 17 -22.22 35.30 -5.97
CA GLN A 17 -21.24 34.40 -5.35
C GLN A 17 -21.24 34.51 -3.82
N GLU A 18 -21.32 35.71 -3.27
CA GLU A 18 -21.40 35.97 -1.82
C GLU A 18 -22.70 35.37 -1.24
N GLN A 19 -23.85 35.56 -1.90
CA GLN A 19 -25.13 34.98 -1.46
C GLN A 19 -25.17 33.45 -1.55
N GLU A 20 -24.53 32.87 -2.57
CA GLU A 20 -24.42 31.42 -2.71
C GLU A 20 -23.49 30.81 -1.64
N ALA A 21 -22.40 31.51 -1.30
CA ALA A 21 -21.50 31.15 -0.22
C ALA A 21 -22.22 31.20 1.15
N ASP A 22 -23.00 32.23 1.43
CA ASP A 22 -23.78 32.35 2.67
C ASP A 22 -24.88 31.28 2.79
N LYS A 23 -25.53 30.93 1.67
CA LYS A 23 -26.49 29.81 1.64
C LYS A 23 -25.80 28.46 1.89
N LYS A 24 -24.56 28.27 1.39
CA LYS A 24 -23.75 27.08 1.68
C LYS A 24 -23.33 27.02 3.15
N LYS A 25 -22.88 28.14 3.73
CA LYS A 25 -22.57 28.26 5.16
C LYS A 25 -23.75 27.87 6.06
N LYS A 26 -24.96 28.35 5.75
CA LYS A 26 -26.19 28.02 6.53
C LYS A 26 -26.61 26.54 6.49
N LYS A 27 -26.17 25.76 5.50
CA LYS A 27 -26.50 24.32 5.37
C LYS A 27 -25.48 23.39 6.02
N MET A 28 -24.36 23.91 6.52
CA MET A 28 -23.29 23.10 7.10
C MET A 28 -23.51 22.83 8.58
N LYS A 29 -23.35 21.57 8.99
CA LYS A 29 -23.36 21.20 10.40
C LYS A 29 -22.13 21.81 11.10
N PRO A 30 -22.25 22.40 12.29
CA PRO A 30 -21.10 22.96 13.01
C PRO A 30 -20.09 21.84 13.37
N TYR A 31 -18.79 22.14 13.30
CA TYR A 31 -17.72 21.26 13.79
C TYR A 31 -17.29 21.76 15.17
N ARG A 32 -17.52 20.97 16.23
CA ARG A 32 -17.20 21.37 17.62
C ARG A 32 -17.71 22.77 18.02
N GLY A 33 -18.91 23.14 17.53
CA GLY A 33 -19.50 24.46 17.81
C GLY A 33 -19.09 25.56 16.83
N TYR A 34 -18.08 25.35 16.00
CA TYR A 34 -17.68 26.28 14.95
C TYR A 34 -18.52 26.10 13.68
N VAL A 35 -19.05 27.22 13.16
CA VAL A 35 -19.76 27.25 11.88
C VAL A 35 -18.77 27.21 10.72
N ASP A 36 -17.65 27.92 10.86
CA ASP A 36 -16.58 28.02 9.88
C ASP A 36 -15.38 27.15 10.27
N ALA A 37 -14.91 26.32 9.34
CA ALA A 37 -13.73 25.49 9.53
C ALA A 37 -12.44 26.33 9.58
N LEU A 38 -12.41 27.47 8.89
CA LEU A 38 -11.27 28.40 8.92
C LEU A 38 -11.10 29.04 10.29
N GLU A 39 -12.21 29.50 10.88
CA GLU A 39 -12.25 30.06 12.24
C GLU A 39 -11.77 29.03 13.26
N CYS A 40 -12.29 27.80 13.18
CA CYS A 40 -11.84 26.69 14.04
C CYS A 40 -10.34 26.41 13.92
N PHE A 41 -9.80 26.45 12.70
CA PHE A 41 -8.38 26.25 12.46
C PHE A 41 -7.54 27.39 13.06
N ASN A 42 -7.93 28.65 12.83
CA ASN A 42 -7.20 29.81 13.34
C ASN A 42 -7.19 29.84 14.87
N ASP A 43 -8.31 29.53 15.52
CA ASP A 43 -8.40 29.50 16.99
C ASP A 43 -7.52 28.42 17.62
N LEU A 44 -7.45 27.23 16.99
CA LEU A 44 -6.75 26.09 17.56
C LEU A 44 -5.28 26.02 17.14
N PHE A 45 -4.95 26.50 15.94
CA PHE A 45 -3.67 26.26 15.28
C PHE A 45 -3.08 27.50 14.58
N GLY A 46 -3.74 28.67 14.62
CA GLY A 46 -3.34 29.86 13.85
C GLY A 46 -1.92 30.36 14.11
N ASP A 47 -1.42 30.20 15.34
CA ASP A 47 -0.07 30.61 15.73
C ASP A 47 1.01 29.52 15.52
N ARG A 48 0.62 28.33 15.02
CA ARG A 48 1.53 27.19 14.89
C ARG A 48 1.88 26.93 13.44
N GLU A 49 3.18 26.87 13.14
CA GLU A 49 3.63 26.29 11.88
C GLU A 49 3.40 24.77 11.90
N MET A 50 2.53 24.28 11.01
CA MET A 50 2.27 22.85 10.88
C MET A 50 2.05 22.43 9.43
N THR A 51 2.37 21.17 9.16
CA THR A 51 2.14 20.53 7.85
C THR A 51 0.75 19.91 7.76
N ARG A 52 0.24 19.72 6.54
CA ARG A 52 -1.03 19.02 6.29
C ARG A 52 -1.11 17.65 6.95
N ASN A 53 0.02 16.94 7.00
CA ASN A 53 0.11 15.62 7.63
C ASN A 53 0.03 15.70 9.16
N GLN A 54 0.60 16.74 9.78
CA GLN A 54 0.46 16.98 11.21
C GLN A 54 -0.99 17.34 11.55
N LEU A 55 -1.62 18.25 10.80
CA LEU A 55 -3.04 18.58 10.97
C LEU A 55 -3.93 17.33 10.86
N ASN A 56 -3.70 16.46 9.86
CA ASN A 56 -4.49 15.24 9.71
C ASN A 56 -4.28 14.23 10.86
N LYS A 57 -3.08 14.21 11.47
CA LYS A 57 -2.79 13.35 12.63
C LYS A 57 -3.41 13.88 13.91
N GLU A 58 -3.38 15.20 14.12
CA GLU A 58 -3.93 15.84 15.31
C GLU A 58 -5.46 15.99 15.25
N ASP A 59 -5.98 16.41 14.11
CA ASP A 59 -7.42 16.53 13.86
C ASP A 59 -7.79 16.17 12.41
N SER A 60 -7.96 14.87 12.17
CA SER A 60 -8.40 14.33 10.88
C SER A 60 -9.78 14.83 10.43
N GLY A 61 -10.66 15.22 11.38
CA GLY A 61 -12.00 15.73 11.10
C GLY A 61 -11.94 17.13 10.51
N LEU A 62 -11.18 18.01 11.14
CA LEU A 62 -10.91 19.36 10.67
C LEU A 62 -10.15 19.33 9.33
N TYR A 63 -9.13 18.48 9.20
CA TYR A 63 -8.41 18.27 7.93
C TYR A 63 -9.36 17.88 6.79
N THR A 64 -10.25 16.91 7.03
CA THR A 64 -11.22 16.44 6.02
C THR A 64 -12.20 17.53 5.64
N ARG A 65 -12.62 18.36 6.59
CA ARG A 65 -13.54 19.47 6.36
C ARG A 65 -12.90 20.58 5.54
N LEU A 66 -11.73 21.07 5.95
CA LEU A 66 -10.95 22.06 5.19
C LEU A 66 -10.64 21.57 3.77
N ARG A 67 -10.40 20.26 3.60
CA ARG A 67 -10.20 19.64 2.27
C ARG A 67 -11.46 19.71 1.41
N LYS A 68 -12.62 19.40 1.97
CA LYS A 68 -13.91 19.45 1.24
C LYS A 68 -14.30 20.88 0.88
N GLU A 69 -13.93 21.85 1.71
CA GLU A 69 -14.21 23.27 1.51
C GLU A 69 -13.16 23.97 0.62
N GLY A 70 -12.08 23.28 0.25
CA GLY A 70 -11.01 23.85 -0.59
C GLY A 70 -10.12 24.87 0.13
N LEU A 71 -10.19 24.93 1.47
CA LEU A 71 -9.50 25.92 2.29
C LEU A 71 -8.09 25.47 2.72
N LEU A 72 -7.72 24.20 2.49
CA LEU A 72 -6.40 23.67 2.86
C LEU A 72 -5.22 24.46 2.28
N ASP A 73 -5.33 24.95 1.03
CA ASP A 73 -4.28 25.76 0.40
C ASP A 73 -4.14 27.15 1.04
N HIS A 74 -5.22 27.69 1.61
CA HIS A 74 -5.20 28.97 2.31
C HIS A 74 -4.57 28.88 3.69
N VAL A 75 -4.87 27.81 4.45
CA VAL A 75 -4.38 27.65 5.83
C VAL A 75 -3.00 27.01 5.91
N ILE A 76 -2.72 26.01 5.07
CA ILE A 76 -1.44 25.30 5.04
C ILE A 76 -1.08 25.09 3.57
N PRO A 77 -0.46 26.10 2.91
CA PRO A 77 -0.09 25.99 1.50
C PRO A 77 0.81 24.78 1.30
N GLU A 78 0.49 23.97 0.29
CA GLU A 78 1.34 22.84 -0.03
C GLU A 78 2.61 23.37 -0.69
N LYS A 79 3.71 23.44 0.07
CA LYS A 79 5.05 23.60 -0.48
C LYS A 79 5.42 22.32 -1.25
N ARG A 80 4.80 22.11 -2.42
CA ARG A 80 5.27 21.14 -3.40
C ARG A 80 6.17 21.90 -4.34
N GLU A 81 7.48 21.85 -4.09
CA GLU A 81 8.44 22.04 -5.16
C GLU A 81 8.20 20.90 -6.16
N GLN A 82 7.31 21.12 -7.11
CA GLN A 82 7.04 20.15 -8.15
C GLN A 82 8.24 20.15 -9.08
N ARG A 83 9.09 19.12 -8.95
CA ARG A 83 10.09 18.80 -9.98
C ARG A 83 9.39 18.69 -11.33
N ASP A 84 9.79 19.56 -12.27
CA ASP A 84 9.32 19.50 -13.65
C ASP A 84 10.07 18.37 -14.36
N TRP A 85 9.55 17.15 -14.23
CA TRP A 85 10.10 15.95 -14.85
C TRP A 85 10.10 15.97 -16.38
N ASN A 86 9.57 17.01 -17.03
CA ASN A 86 9.72 17.20 -18.47
C ASN A 86 11.03 17.92 -18.85
N LYS A 87 11.68 18.59 -17.89
CA LYS A 87 12.93 19.31 -18.08
C LYS A 87 14.15 18.61 -17.47
N ILE A 88 13.93 17.58 -16.66
CA ILE A 88 14.95 16.88 -15.90
C ILE A 88 15.15 15.50 -16.52
N ASP A 89 16.38 15.14 -16.86
CA ASP A 89 16.74 13.76 -17.17
C ASP A 89 16.69 12.93 -15.86
N PRO A 90 15.78 11.95 -15.75
CA PRO A 90 15.63 11.17 -14.52
C PRO A 90 16.88 10.33 -14.20
N LEU A 91 17.68 9.94 -15.19
CA LEU A 91 18.89 9.14 -14.97
C LEU A 91 20.03 10.01 -14.45
N GLU A 92 20.20 11.21 -14.99
CA GLU A 92 21.17 12.20 -14.49
C GLU A 92 20.85 12.60 -13.06
N TYR A 93 19.59 12.94 -12.79
CA TYR A 93 19.10 13.25 -11.46
C TYR A 93 19.35 12.11 -10.46
N PHE A 94 19.11 10.86 -10.89
CA PHE A 94 19.40 9.69 -10.07
C PHE A 94 20.90 9.58 -9.74
N ARG A 95 21.79 9.79 -10.71
CA ARG A 95 23.24 9.72 -10.47
C ARG A 95 23.71 10.79 -9.50
N GLU A 96 23.22 12.01 -9.64
CA GLU A 96 23.60 13.14 -8.78
C GLU A 96 23.16 12.93 -7.32
N HIS A 97 21.92 12.48 -7.12
CA HIS A 97 21.33 12.39 -5.78
C HIS A 97 21.46 11.03 -5.10
N TYR A 98 21.56 9.95 -5.87
CA TYR A 98 21.53 8.57 -5.37
C TYR A 98 22.70 7.71 -5.88
N GLY A 99 23.49 8.19 -6.85
CA GLY A 99 24.56 7.42 -7.50
C GLY A 99 25.75 7.08 -6.61
N ASN A 100 25.90 7.76 -5.46
CA ASN A 100 26.99 7.55 -4.52
C ASN A 100 26.75 6.39 -3.53
N GLY A 101 25.61 5.70 -3.59
CA GLY A 101 25.26 4.64 -2.64
C GLY A 101 24.59 3.42 -3.28
N ASP A 102 24.69 2.28 -2.58
CA ASP A 102 24.02 1.03 -2.94
C ASP A 102 22.52 1.08 -2.60
N ILE A 103 21.77 1.95 -3.28
CA ILE A 103 20.32 2.01 -3.10
C ILE A 103 19.63 0.89 -3.89
N THR A 104 18.72 0.17 -3.24
CA THR A 104 17.87 -0.82 -3.91
C THR A 104 16.64 -0.16 -4.52
N ARG A 105 16.05 -0.79 -5.55
CA ARG A 105 14.79 -0.34 -6.16
C ARG A 105 13.68 -0.09 -5.15
N SER A 106 13.57 -0.94 -4.14
CA SER A 106 12.56 -0.81 -3.09
C SER A 106 12.82 0.37 -2.16
N GLN A 107 14.09 0.70 -1.89
CA GLN A 107 14.46 1.90 -1.13
C GLN A 107 14.17 3.15 -1.95
N LEU A 108 14.59 3.18 -3.22
CA LEU A 108 14.30 4.30 -4.12
C LEU A 108 12.79 4.55 -4.24
N SER A 109 11.96 3.51 -4.37
CA SER A 109 10.51 3.67 -4.42
C SER A 109 9.90 4.24 -3.13
N LYS A 110 10.54 4.03 -1.97
CA LYS A 110 10.08 4.56 -0.68
C LYS A 110 10.54 6.00 -0.46
N GLU A 111 11.75 6.31 -0.88
CA GLU A 111 12.37 7.62 -0.70
C GLU A 111 11.91 8.63 -1.77
N ASP A 112 11.88 8.23 -3.04
CA ASP A 112 11.37 9.04 -4.14
C ASP A 112 10.52 8.20 -5.11
N GLN A 113 9.25 8.06 -4.76
CA GLN A 113 8.27 7.35 -5.57
C GLN A 113 8.09 7.95 -6.97
N ARG A 114 8.27 9.27 -7.14
CA ARG A 114 8.07 9.94 -8.43
C ARG A 114 9.22 9.64 -9.37
N LEU A 115 10.46 9.73 -8.88
CA LEU A 115 11.66 9.35 -9.63
C LEU A 115 11.62 7.86 -10.00
N TYR A 116 11.31 7.00 -9.03
CA TYR A 116 11.14 5.56 -9.28
C TYR A 116 10.10 5.29 -10.38
N GLY A 117 8.93 5.91 -10.28
CA GLY A 117 7.86 5.77 -11.26
C GLY A 117 8.27 6.26 -12.65
N ARG A 118 9.05 7.34 -12.73
CA ARG A 118 9.54 7.88 -14.00
C ARG A 118 10.58 6.97 -14.64
N LEU A 119 11.60 6.55 -13.89
CA LEU A 119 12.62 5.62 -14.36
C LEU A 119 12.01 4.28 -14.82
N LEU A 120 10.94 3.81 -14.15
CA LEU A 120 10.21 2.62 -14.57
C LEU A 120 9.47 2.84 -15.89
N LYS A 121 8.75 3.96 -16.02
CA LYS A 121 7.98 4.30 -17.23
C LYS A 121 8.88 4.47 -18.44
N ASP A 122 10.06 5.06 -18.24
CA ASP A 122 11.03 5.35 -19.31
C ASP A 122 11.96 4.15 -19.58
N GLY A 123 11.81 3.03 -18.86
CA GLY A 123 12.64 1.83 -19.04
C GLY A 123 14.10 1.97 -18.54
N LEU A 124 14.41 3.04 -17.82
CA LEU A 124 15.76 3.38 -17.34
C LEU A 124 16.10 2.75 -15.98
N LEU A 125 15.14 2.10 -15.32
CA LEU A 125 15.31 1.51 -13.99
C LEU A 125 16.43 0.46 -13.93
N ASP A 126 16.66 -0.27 -15.02
CA ASP A 126 17.73 -1.26 -15.13
C ASP A 126 19.11 -0.61 -15.29
N GLN A 127 19.19 0.57 -15.90
CA GLN A 127 20.42 1.37 -16.00
C GLN A 127 20.73 2.09 -14.69
N ALA A 128 19.71 2.59 -14.00
CA ALA A 128 19.86 3.29 -12.72
C ALA A 128 20.23 2.32 -11.59
N ILE A 129 19.46 1.23 -11.43
CA ILE A 129 19.66 0.24 -10.36
C ILE A 129 19.53 -1.16 -10.97
N PRO A 130 20.61 -1.81 -11.42
CA PRO A 130 20.55 -3.13 -12.02
C PRO A 130 19.83 -4.16 -11.13
N LYS A 131 19.02 -5.05 -11.72
CA LYS A 131 18.47 -6.18 -10.95
C LYS A 131 19.63 -7.08 -10.53
N LYS A 132 19.78 -7.33 -9.23
CA LYS A 132 20.65 -8.42 -8.77
C LYS A 132 20.17 -9.71 -9.44
N LYS A 133 21.04 -10.36 -10.22
CA LYS A 133 20.74 -11.66 -10.83
C LYS A 133 20.28 -12.61 -9.73
N SER A 134 19.19 -13.33 -9.97
CA SER A 134 18.85 -14.45 -9.08
C SER A 134 20.02 -15.44 -9.10
N ARG A 135 20.32 -16.07 -7.96
CA ARG A 135 21.24 -17.20 -7.94
C ARG A 135 20.68 -18.23 -8.92
N ASP A 136 21.50 -18.63 -9.89
CA ASP A 136 21.16 -19.74 -10.76
C ASP A 136 21.45 -21.03 -9.99
N PHE A 137 20.47 -21.92 -9.96
CA PHE A 137 20.59 -23.22 -9.32
C PHE A 137 20.92 -24.30 -10.36
N GLY A 138 21.02 -23.95 -11.65
CA GLY A 138 21.00 -24.96 -12.71
C GLY A 138 19.68 -25.72 -12.67
N ASP A 139 19.76 -27.05 -12.73
CA ASP A 139 18.64 -27.96 -12.46
C ASP A 139 18.27 -27.95 -10.96
N PRO A 140 17.09 -27.45 -10.57
CA PRO A 140 16.67 -27.39 -9.17
C PRO A 140 16.57 -28.76 -8.49
N LEU A 141 16.27 -29.83 -9.24
CA LEU A 141 16.20 -31.18 -8.71
C LEU A 141 17.57 -31.70 -8.31
N GLU A 142 18.55 -31.54 -9.20
CA GLU A 142 19.93 -31.97 -8.98
C GLU A 142 20.53 -31.22 -7.79
N TYR A 143 20.36 -29.90 -7.76
CA TYR A 143 20.79 -29.07 -6.64
C TYR A 143 20.15 -29.51 -5.32
N PHE A 144 18.86 -29.85 -5.32
CA PHE A 144 18.20 -30.34 -4.11
C PHE A 144 18.79 -31.67 -3.64
N LYS A 145 19.02 -32.63 -4.55
CA LYS A 145 19.59 -33.94 -4.21
C LYS A 145 21.00 -33.82 -3.65
N GLU A 146 21.84 -32.98 -4.24
CA GLU A 146 23.22 -32.77 -3.80
C GLU A 146 23.29 -32.14 -2.40
N HIS A 147 22.49 -31.10 -2.15
CA HIS A 147 22.58 -30.33 -0.91
C HIS A 147 21.66 -30.81 0.22
N TYR A 148 20.57 -31.49 -0.11
CA TYR A 148 19.52 -31.87 0.85
C TYR A 148 19.09 -33.34 0.76
N GLY A 149 19.53 -34.10 -0.25
CA GLY A 149 19.06 -35.47 -0.51
C GLY A 149 19.32 -36.47 0.62
N ASN A 150 20.31 -36.20 1.48
CA ASN A 150 20.71 -37.07 2.58
C ASN A 150 19.90 -36.81 3.87
N ARG A 151 18.96 -35.84 3.85
CA ARG A 151 18.24 -35.37 5.04
C ARG A 151 16.74 -35.51 4.83
N GLU A 152 16.05 -36.11 5.79
CA GLU A 152 14.59 -35.99 5.86
C GLU A 152 14.21 -34.53 6.13
N MET A 153 13.58 -33.88 5.15
CA MET A 153 13.20 -32.48 5.23
C MET A 153 11.74 -32.28 4.82
N ARG A 154 11.01 -31.46 5.56
CA ARG A 154 9.65 -31.02 5.21
C ARG A 154 9.69 -29.78 4.32
N ARG A 155 8.66 -29.58 3.49
CA ARG A 155 8.51 -28.37 2.64
C ARG A 155 8.70 -27.07 3.41
N GLY A 156 8.16 -27.00 4.63
CA GLY A 156 8.30 -25.84 5.51
C GLY A 156 9.73 -25.58 5.99
N GLN A 157 10.53 -26.63 6.17
CA GLN A 157 11.95 -26.50 6.51
C GLN A 157 12.75 -26.03 5.29
N LEU A 158 12.53 -26.61 4.11
CA LEU A 158 13.15 -26.16 2.86
C LEU A 158 12.86 -24.68 2.58
N LYS A 159 11.60 -24.25 2.79
CA LYS A 159 11.21 -22.84 2.64
C LYS A 159 11.95 -21.90 3.59
N LYS A 160 12.25 -22.35 4.82
CA LYS A 160 12.99 -21.56 5.81
C LYS A 160 14.48 -21.50 5.50
N GLU A 161 15.09 -22.63 5.14
CA GLU A 161 16.53 -22.72 4.87
C GLU A 161 16.89 -22.13 3.49
N ASN A 162 16.08 -22.38 2.46
CA ASN A 162 16.32 -21.90 1.11
C ASN A 162 14.99 -21.58 0.39
N GLN A 163 14.44 -20.41 0.73
CA GLN A 163 13.19 -19.91 0.16
C GLN A 163 13.24 -19.82 -1.37
N ARG A 164 14.40 -19.49 -1.95
CA ARG A 164 14.56 -19.33 -3.40
C ARG A 164 14.43 -20.67 -4.12
N LEU A 165 15.11 -21.72 -3.64
CA LEU A 165 15.00 -23.06 -4.18
C LEU A 165 13.58 -23.62 -4.03
N TYR A 166 12.97 -23.45 -2.85
CA TYR A 166 11.57 -23.82 -2.62
C TYR A 166 10.61 -23.18 -3.63
N VAL A 167 10.75 -21.87 -3.89
CA VAL A 167 9.91 -21.16 -4.85
C VAL A 167 10.15 -21.65 -6.27
N LYS A 168 11.41 -21.95 -6.65
CA LYS A 168 11.74 -22.47 -7.99
C LYS A 168 11.12 -23.85 -8.21
N LEU A 169 11.36 -24.80 -7.30
CA LEU A 169 10.75 -26.14 -7.32
C LEU A 169 9.22 -26.09 -7.32
N LYS A 170 8.61 -25.15 -6.60
CA LYS A 170 7.15 -24.96 -6.59
C LYS A 170 6.63 -24.50 -7.95
N LYS A 171 7.29 -23.51 -8.57
CA LYS A 171 6.89 -22.97 -9.87
C LYS A 171 7.02 -24.00 -10.98
N GLU A 172 8.02 -24.87 -10.88
CA GLU A 172 8.29 -25.93 -11.86
C GLU A 172 7.52 -27.22 -11.57
N GLY A 173 6.71 -27.28 -10.50
CA GLY A 173 5.91 -28.47 -10.16
C GLY A 173 6.73 -29.66 -9.64
N LEU A 174 7.96 -29.42 -9.21
CA LEU A 174 8.92 -30.47 -8.80
C LEU A 174 8.88 -30.76 -7.30
N LEU A 175 8.10 -30.00 -6.51
CA LEU A 175 8.03 -30.15 -5.06
C LEU A 175 7.62 -31.55 -4.60
N ASP A 176 6.68 -32.20 -5.30
CA ASP A 176 6.23 -33.55 -4.95
C ASP A 176 7.32 -34.61 -5.18
N GLN A 177 8.22 -34.38 -6.15
CA GLN A 177 9.32 -35.29 -6.46
C GLN A 177 10.43 -35.24 -5.40
N VAL A 178 10.67 -34.07 -4.82
CA VAL A 178 11.73 -33.88 -3.82
C VAL A 178 11.25 -34.03 -2.38
N ILE A 179 10.03 -33.55 -2.09
CA ILE A 179 9.40 -33.59 -0.78
C ILE A 179 7.90 -33.84 -1.00
N PRO A 180 7.49 -35.11 -1.15
CA PRO A 180 6.08 -35.46 -1.32
C PRO A 180 5.27 -34.89 -0.16
N GLU A 181 4.13 -34.27 -0.49
CA GLU A 181 3.17 -33.89 0.53
C GLU A 181 2.70 -35.19 1.19
N LYS A 182 2.93 -35.35 2.49
CA LYS A 182 2.37 -36.50 3.21
C LYS A 182 0.85 -36.35 3.17
N ILE A 183 0.22 -36.98 2.18
CA ILE A 183 -1.21 -37.31 2.22
C ILE A 183 -1.35 -38.23 3.43
N GLY A 184 -1.98 -37.75 4.50
CA GLY A 184 -2.20 -38.55 5.71
C GLY A 184 -1.34 -38.15 6.92
N VAL A 185 -1.37 -36.87 7.32
CA VAL A 185 -1.39 -36.64 8.77
C VAL A 185 -2.81 -36.92 9.21
N THR A 186 -3.01 -38.18 9.56
CA THR A 186 -4.19 -38.70 10.22
C THR A 186 -4.52 -37.84 11.44
N TYR A 187 -5.78 -37.43 11.59
CA TYR A 187 -6.22 -36.79 12.82
C TYR A 187 -6.02 -37.82 13.93
N ARG A 188 -5.08 -37.58 14.85
CA ARG A 188 -4.89 -38.41 16.05
C ARG A 188 -4.49 -39.88 15.82
N GLY A 189 -3.94 -40.23 14.66
CA GLY A 189 -3.47 -41.60 14.34
C GLY A 189 -4.37 -42.42 13.41
N TYR A 190 -5.54 -41.93 13.01
CA TYR A 190 -6.49 -42.66 12.13
C TYR A 190 -6.35 -42.32 10.63
N ALA A 191 -6.20 -43.32 9.76
CA ALA A 191 -5.98 -43.17 8.31
C ALA A 191 -7.00 -42.26 7.61
N SER A 192 -8.20 -42.08 8.19
CA SER A 192 -9.15 -41.05 7.78
C SER A 192 -10.01 -40.52 8.94
N ALA A 193 -10.71 -39.40 8.71
CA ALA A 193 -11.71 -38.89 9.65
C ALA A 193 -12.90 -39.87 9.85
N LEU A 194 -13.22 -40.67 8.82
CA LEU A 194 -14.27 -41.68 8.89
C LEU A 194 -13.88 -42.84 9.82
N GLU A 195 -12.60 -43.23 9.79
CA GLU A 195 -12.05 -44.25 10.68
C GLU A 195 -12.03 -43.77 12.13
N CYS A 196 -11.62 -42.52 12.38
CA CYS A 196 -11.72 -41.88 13.70
C CYS A 196 -13.17 -41.85 14.22
N PHE A 197 -14.15 -41.56 13.34
CA PHE A 197 -15.56 -41.53 13.72
C PHE A 197 -16.09 -42.93 14.05
N ASN A 198 -15.77 -43.94 13.24
CA ASN A 198 -16.21 -45.31 13.48
C ASN A 198 -15.58 -45.90 14.76
N ASP A 199 -14.32 -45.61 15.06
CA ASP A 199 -13.67 -46.06 16.30
C ASP A 199 -14.29 -45.39 17.54
N LEU A 200 -14.64 -44.10 17.45
CA LEU A 200 -15.22 -43.36 18.58
C LEU A 200 -16.74 -43.58 18.78
N PHE A 201 -17.47 -43.94 17.73
CA PHE A 201 -18.94 -43.96 17.73
C PHE A 201 -19.59 -45.20 17.12
N GLY A 202 -18.82 -46.13 16.53
CA GLY A 202 -19.33 -47.27 15.75
C GLY A 202 -20.13 -48.31 16.53
N ASP A 203 -19.89 -48.44 17.84
CA ASP A 203 -20.57 -49.44 18.69
C ASP A 203 -21.86 -48.93 19.36
N ARG A 204 -22.30 -47.70 19.09
CA ARG A 204 -23.62 -47.26 19.57
C ARG A 204 -24.68 -47.70 18.58
N GLU A 205 -25.26 -48.88 18.81
CA GLU A 205 -26.57 -49.23 18.30
C GLU A 205 -27.52 -48.07 18.61
N MET A 206 -27.86 -47.27 17.59
CA MET A 206 -29.03 -46.39 17.65
C MET A 206 -30.25 -47.30 17.61
N THR A 207 -30.65 -47.79 18.79
CA THR A 207 -31.97 -48.38 18.98
C THR A 207 -33.00 -47.32 18.60
N ARG A 208 -33.52 -47.48 17.38
CA ARG A 208 -34.76 -46.87 16.93
C ARG A 208 -35.85 -47.20 17.95
N GLY A 209 -36.68 -46.21 18.24
CA GLY A 209 -37.65 -46.19 19.32
C GLY A 209 -38.45 -47.48 19.53
N GLN A 210 -38.69 -47.76 20.81
CA GLN A 210 -39.88 -48.49 21.24
C GLN A 210 -40.87 -47.44 21.79
N LEU A 211 -41.98 -47.32 21.06
CA LEU A 211 -43.29 -46.94 21.62
C LEU A 211 -43.72 -48.00 22.64
#